data_AF-A0A950S3M9-F1
#
_entry.id   AF-A0A950S3M9-F1
#
_cell.length_a   1.000
_cell.length_b   1.000
_cell.length_c   1.000
_cell.angle_alpha   90.00
_cell.angle_beta   90.00
_cell.angle_gamma   90.00
#
_symmetry.space_group_name_H-M   'P 1'
#
loop_
_entity.id
_entity.type
_entity.pdbx_description
1 polymer ?
#
loop_
_entity_poly.entity_id
_entity_poly.type
_entity_poly.pdbx_seq_one_letter_code
_entity_poly.pdbx_strand_id
1 'polypeptide(L)'
;MYNTILAAYRMQQANFQNGMPNEVLIFTDGKNEDAPDSISVDQLKAGLAAADPQKRVQIAVLGYRDELSVDQLTQALSPVGGQVDSLHTPNDVLGAFVHAASGGLTH
;
A
#
# COMPACT_ATOMS: atom_id res chain seq x y z
N MET A 1 6.00 7.94 6.13
CA MET A 1 5.40 6.97 5.18
C MET A 1 4.27 6.15 5.80
N TYR A 2 4.49 5.40 6.89
CA TYR A 2 3.50 4.45 7.41
C TYR A 2 2.14 5.06 7.79
N ASN A 3 2.13 6.27 8.38
CA ASN A 3 0.91 7.03 8.66
C ASN A 3 0.08 7.25 7.39
N THR A 4 0.74 7.63 6.29
CA THR A 4 0.10 7.88 5.00
C THR A 4 -0.52 6.60 4.43
N ILE A 5 0.19 5.47 4.52
CA ILE A 5 -0.33 4.16 4.07
C ILE A 5 -1.64 3.84 4.80
N LEU A 6 -1.62 3.88 6.14
CA LEU A 6 -2.78 3.55 6.94
C LEU A 6 -3.94 4.54 6.74
N ALA A 7 -3.64 5.83 6.62
CA ALA A 7 -4.64 6.86 6.38
C ALA A 7 -5.32 6.70 5.02
N ALA A 8 -4.56 6.46 3.95
CA ALA A 8 -5.10 6.24 2.61
C ALA A 8 -5.99 5.00 2.56
N TYR A 9 -5.54 3.88 3.16
CA TYR A 9 -6.33 2.65 3.23
C TYR A 9 -7.66 2.87 3.98
N ARG A 10 -7.62 3.50 5.17
CA ARG A 10 -8.82 3.81 5.96
C ARG A 10 -9.77 4.75 5.23
N MET A 11 -9.24 5.74 4.54
CA MET A 11 -10.04 6.66 3.72
C MET A 11 -10.75 5.90 2.61
N GLN A 12 -10.07 5.03 1.88
CA GLN A 12 -10.70 4.23 0.83
C GLN A 12 -11.73 3.26 1.40
N GLN A 13 -11.45 2.62 2.54
CA GLN A 13 -12.41 1.74 3.21
C GLN A 13 -13.66 2.48 3.70
N ALA A 14 -13.51 3.70 4.20
CA ALA A 14 -14.63 4.54 4.61
C ALA A 14 -15.51 4.96 3.42
N ASN A 15 -14.91 5.13 2.24
CA ASN A 15 -15.58 5.52 1.00
C ASN A 15 -15.81 4.34 0.04
N PHE A 16 -15.80 3.12 0.57
CA PHE A 16 -15.91 1.90 -0.23
C PHE A 16 -17.17 1.89 -1.10
N GLN A 17 -17.01 1.54 -2.39
CA GLN A 17 -18.10 1.47 -3.35
C GLN A 17 -18.32 0.03 -3.84
N ASN A 18 -19.51 -0.50 -3.57
CA ASN A 18 -19.92 -1.83 -4.06
C ASN A 18 -19.98 -1.84 -5.60
N GLY A 19 -19.41 -2.88 -6.20
CA GLY A 19 -19.42 -3.07 -7.65
C GLY A 19 -18.43 -2.20 -8.42
N MET A 20 -17.55 -1.45 -7.74
CA MET A 20 -16.43 -0.72 -8.35
C MET A 20 -15.09 -1.20 -7.79
N PRO A 21 -13.97 -1.04 -8.52
CA PRO A 21 -12.64 -1.22 -7.97
C PRO A 21 -12.39 -0.28 -6.79
N ASN A 22 -11.83 -0.80 -5.70
CA ASN A 22 -11.43 -0.03 -4.53
C ASN A 22 -9.94 -0.26 -4.31
N GLU A 23 -9.10 0.70 -4.70
CA GLU A 23 -7.66 0.52 -4.79
C GLU A 23 -6.90 1.73 -4.24
N VAL A 24 -5.76 1.48 -3.63
CA VAL A 24 -4.80 2.49 -3.16
C VAL A 24 -3.43 2.17 -3.74
N LEU A 25 -2.90 3.09 -4.55
CA LEU A 25 -1.56 2.98 -5.11
C LEU A 25 -0.66 4.04 -4.49
N ILE A 26 0.41 3.62 -3.83
CA ILE A 26 1.34 4.51 -3.13
C ILE A 26 2.66 4.49 -3.88
N PHE A 27 3.13 5.66 -4.30
CA PHE A 27 4.49 5.85 -4.81
C PHE A 27 5.32 6.58 -3.77
N THR A 28 6.52 6.08 -3.51
CA THR A 28 7.46 6.66 -2.54
C THR A 28 8.89 6.53 -3.05
N ASP A 29 9.77 7.38 -2.56
CA ASP A 29 11.21 7.23 -2.66
C ASP A 29 11.76 6.14 -1.72
N GLY A 30 10.99 5.69 -0.72
CA GLY A 30 11.18 4.42 -0.02
C GLY A 30 11.15 4.54 1.49
N LYS A 31 12.11 5.26 2.07
CA LYS A 31 12.34 5.19 3.51
C LYS A 31 11.21 5.85 4.29
N ASN A 32 10.74 5.18 5.36
CA ASN A 32 9.94 5.90 6.35
C ASN A 32 10.84 6.92 7.04
N GLU A 33 10.57 8.20 6.84
CA GLU A 33 11.13 9.24 7.70
C GLU A 33 10.52 9.04 9.09
N ASP A 34 11.34 8.66 10.08
CA ASP A 34 10.94 8.43 11.47
C ASP A 34 10.59 9.74 12.16
N ALA A 35 9.55 10.41 11.65
CA ALA A 35 8.95 11.57 12.29
C ALA A 35 8.47 11.18 13.70
N PRO A 36 8.51 12.11 14.68
CA PRO A 36 8.16 11.81 16.07
C PRO A 36 6.75 11.22 16.27
N ASP A 37 5.86 11.45 15.32
CA ASP A 37 4.46 11.03 15.28
C ASP A 37 4.21 9.87 14.30
N SER A 38 5.25 9.30 13.69
CA SER A 38 5.15 8.16 12.77
C SER A 38 4.81 6.88 13.54
N ILE A 39 3.78 6.16 13.09
CA ILE A 39 3.47 4.83 13.63
C ILE A 39 4.60 3.85 13.32
N SER A 40 4.76 2.83 14.15
CA SER A 40 5.64 1.70 13.84
C SER A 40 5.05 0.81 12.73
N VAL A 41 5.89 -0.03 12.13
CA VAL A 41 5.43 -1.02 11.14
C VAL A 41 4.43 -2.03 11.73
N ASP A 42 4.57 -2.36 13.02
CA ASP A 42 3.64 -3.25 13.73
C ASP A 42 2.29 -2.57 13.96
N GLN A 43 2.31 -1.26 14.25
CA GLN A 43 1.09 -0.46 14.36
C GLN A 43 0.40 -0.31 13.00
N LEU A 44 1.16 -0.18 11.90
CA LEU A 44 0.61 -0.25 10.54
C LEU A 44 -0.08 -1.59 10.31
N LYS A 45 0.60 -2.71 10.58
CA LYS A 45 0.05 -4.05 10.43
C LYS A 45 -1.23 -4.26 11.24
N ALA A 46 -1.22 -3.87 12.51
CA ALA A 46 -2.39 -3.96 13.39
C ALA A 46 -3.54 -3.08 12.88
N GLY A 47 -3.23 -1.88 12.39
CA GLY A 47 -4.21 -0.96 11.80
C GLY A 47 -4.88 -1.53 10.55
N LEU A 48 -4.11 -2.21 9.69
CA LEU A 48 -4.62 -2.90 8.51
C LEU A 48 -5.40 -4.17 8.86
N ALA A 49 -4.97 -4.94 9.86
CA ALA A 49 -5.67 -6.14 10.32
C ALA A 49 -7.04 -5.84 10.95
N ALA A 50 -7.24 -4.63 11.47
CA ALA A 50 -8.52 -4.17 12.02
C ALA A 50 -9.52 -3.70 10.95
N ALA A 51 -9.14 -3.72 9.68
CA ALA A 51 -9.99 -3.37 8.56
C ALA A 51 -11.22 -4.27 8.44
N ASP A 52 -12.35 -3.70 8.00
CA ASP A 52 -13.55 -4.48 7.68
C ASP A 52 -13.30 -5.44 6.49
N PRO A 53 -13.33 -6.77 6.68
CA PRO A 53 -13.03 -7.73 5.63
C PRO A 53 -14.09 -7.77 4.52
N GLN A 54 -15.30 -7.22 4.75
CA GLN A 54 -16.34 -7.13 3.72
C GLN A 54 -16.10 -5.95 2.77
N LYS A 55 -15.27 -4.97 3.17
CA LYS A 55 -14.90 -3.80 2.36
C LYS A 55 -13.46 -3.94 1.88
N ARG A 56 -13.24 -4.87 0.95
CA ARG A 56 -11.92 -5.19 0.42
C ARG A 56 -11.35 -4.00 -0.37
N VAL A 57 -10.23 -3.47 0.11
CA VAL A 57 -9.46 -2.44 -0.59
C VAL A 57 -8.14 -3.08 -1.02
N GLN A 58 -7.82 -3.02 -2.30
CA GLN A 58 -6.50 -3.41 -2.79
C GLN A 58 -5.50 -2.32 -2.47
N ILE A 59 -4.29 -2.68 -2.08
CA ILE A 59 -3.23 -1.72 -1.82
C ILE A 59 -1.90 -2.21 -2.39
N ALA A 60 -1.22 -1.32 -3.11
CA ALA A 60 0.13 -1.55 -3.62
C ALA A 60 1.04 -0.38 -3.24
N VAL A 61 2.24 -0.69 -2.76
CA VAL A 61 3.29 0.29 -2.43
C VAL A 61 4.46 0.09 -3.38
N LEU A 62 4.80 1.15 -4.10
CA LEU A 62 5.83 1.17 -5.12
C LEU A 62 6.93 2.14 -4.68
N GLY A 63 8.14 1.64 -4.44
CA GLY A 63 9.25 2.45 -3.93
C GLY A 63 10.50 2.37 -4.79
N TYR A 64 11.34 3.40 -4.78
CA TYR A 64 12.58 3.40 -5.56
C TYR A 64 13.74 2.70 -4.83
N ARG A 65 14.27 1.61 -5.43
CA ARG A 65 15.47 0.86 -4.99
C ARG A 65 15.53 0.52 -3.47
N ASP A 66 16.75 0.48 -2.93
CA ASP A 66 17.21 -0.07 -1.64
C ASP A 66 16.67 0.68 -0.40
N GLU A 67 15.94 1.78 -0.61
CA GLU A 67 15.37 2.57 0.48
C GLU A 67 14.02 2.01 0.95
N LEU A 68 13.35 1.23 0.10
CA LEU A 68 12.12 0.54 0.47
C LEU A 68 12.45 -0.76 1.20
N SER A 69 12.01 -0.86 2.46
CA SER A 69 12.10 -2.11 3.24
C SER A 69 11.02 -3.10 2.78
N VAL A 70 11.18 -3.68 1.59
CA VAL A 70 10.19 -4.54 0.91
C VAL A 70 9.66 -5.65 1.82
N ASP A 71 10.55 -6.42 2.46
CA ASP A 71 10.14 -7.54 3.34
C ASP A 71 9.30 -7.05 4.53
N GLN A 72 9.73 -5.95 5.15
CA GLN A 72 9.07 -5.39 6.33
C GLN A 72 7.67 -4.87 5.98
N LEU A 73 7.55 -4.15 4.86
CA LEU A 73 6.28 -3.66 4.35
C LEU A 73 5.37 -4.79 3.87
N THR A 74 5.91 -5.80 3.18
CA THR A 74 5.13 -6.96 2.73
C THR A 74 4.49 -7.66 3.92
N GLN A 75 5.24 -7.86 5.01
CA GLN A 75 4.71 -8.43 6.24
C GLN A 75 3.64 -7.55 6.89
N ALA A 76 3.80 -6.22 6.81
CA ALA A 76 2.82 -5.28 7.36
C ALA A 76 1.51 -5.25 6.56
N LEU A 77 1.59 -5.37 5.23
CA LEU A 77 0.46 -5.34 4.31
C LEU A 77 -0.25 -6.69 4.16
N SER A 78 0.39 -7.78 4.59
CA SER A 78 -0.16 -9.14 4.49
C SER A 78 -1.59 -9.35 5.05
N PRO A 79 -2.06 -8.68 6.12
CA PRO A 79 -3.43 -8.87 6.61
C PRO A 79 -4.52 -8.50 5.60
N VAL A 80 -4.20 -7.62 4.65
CA VAL A 80 -5.13 -7.13 3.61
C VAL A 80 -4.75 -7.61 2.22
N GLY A 81 -3.75 -8.50 2.11
CA GLY A 81 -3.24 -9.01 0.83
C GLY A 81 -2.56 -7.95 -0.03
N GLY A 82 -1.98 -6.90 0.58
CA GLY A 82 -1.34 -5.82 -0.16
C GLY A 82 0.00 -6.23 -0.81
N GLN A 83 0.38 -5.51 -1.86
CA GLN A 83 1.59 -5.74 -2.65
C GLN A 83 2.64 -4.65 -2.40
N VAL A 84 3.91 -5.02 -2.56
CA VAL A 84 5.05 -4.10 -2.40
C VAL A 84 6.06 -4.42 -3.48
N ASP A 85 6.38 -3.43 -4.31
CA ASP A 85 7.35 -3.59 -5.39
C ASP A 85 8.41 -2.49 -5.38
N SER A 86 9.62 -2.87 -5.78
CA SER A 86 10.71 -1.93 -6.02
C SER A 86 10.74 -1.52 -7.49
N LEU A 87 10.80 -0.21 -7.72
CA LEU A 87 11.00 0.40 -9.02
C LEU A 87 12.49 0.70 -9.20
N HIS A 88 13.01 0.38 -10.38
CA HIS A 88 14.42 0.57 -10.74
C HIS A 88 14.60 1.61 -11.85
N THR A 89 13.60 1.75 -12.72
CA THR A 89 13.62 2.63 -13.88
C THR A 89 12.32 3.45 -13.98
N PRO A 90 12.32 4.60 -14.68
CA PRO A 90 11.10 5.33 -14.98
C PRO A 90 10.04 4.50 -15.73
N ASN A 91 10.46 3.52 -16.53
CA ASN A 91 9.53 2.62 -17.23
C ASN A 91 8.81 1.68 -16.27
N ASP A 92 9.40 1.36 -15.13
CA ASP A 92 8.77 0.51 -14.11
C ASP A 92 7.59 1.25 -13.47
N VAL A 93 7.70 2.58 -13.29
CA VAL A 93 6.60 3.44 -12.81
C VAL A 93 5.40 3.33 -13.76
N LEU A 94 5.65 3.45 -15.07
CA LEU A 94 4.61 3.36 -16.09
C LEU A 94 3.99 1.96 -16.12
N GLY A 95 4.83 0.92 -16.06
CA GLY A 95 4.37 -0.47 -16.03
C GLY A 95 3.49 -0.78 -14.82
N ALA A 96 3.90 -0.34 -13.62
CA ALA A 96 3.16 -0.54 -12.39
C ALA A 96 1.81 0.21 -12.40
N PHE A 97 1.78 1.42 -12.97
CA PHE A 97 0.52 2.14 -13.18
C PHE A 97 -0.43 1.41 -14.13
N VAL A 98 0.06 0.94 -15.28
CA VAL A 98 -0.77 0.17 -16.24
C VAL A 98 -1.27 -1.14 -15.64
N HIS A 99 -0.42 -1.83 -14.86
CA HIS A 99 -0.80 -3.04 -14.15
C HIS A 99 -1.95 -2.77 -13.16
N ALA A 100 -1.83 -1.73 -12.33
CA ALA A 100 -2.91 -1.32 -11.43
C ALA A 100 -4.19 -0.94 -12.18
N ALA A 101 -4.10 -0.03 -13.17
CA ALA A 101 -5.26 0.47 -13.91
C ALA A 101 -6.00 -0.61 -14.72
N SER A 102 -5.34 -1.72 -15.06
CA SER A 102 -5.97 -2.86 -15.74
C SER A 102 -6.63 -3.86 -14.79
N GLY A 103 -6.64 -3.59 -13.48
CA GLY A 103 -7.16 -4.49 -12.45
C GLY A 103 -6.18 -5.60 -12.05
N GLY A 104 -4.89 -5.45 -12.38
CA GLY A 104 -3.85 -6.45 -12.10
C GLY A 104 -3.64 -6.74 -10.61
N LEU A 105 -4.13 -5.86 -9.72
CA LEU A 105 -4.10 -6.04 -8.27
C LEU A 105 -5.19 -7.00 -7.75
N THR A 106 -6.13 -7.44 -8.60
CA THR A 106 -7.17 -8.41 -8.21
C THR A 106 -6.70 -9.84 -8.41
N HIS A 107 -6.44 -10.54 -7.30
CA HIS A 107 -6.33 -12.00 -7.21
C HIS A 107 -7.48 -12.56 -6.37
#